data_AF-A0A941N5M9-F1
#
_entry.id   AF-A0A941N5M9-F1
#
_cell.length_a   1.000
_cell.length_b   1.000
_cell.length_c   1.000
_cell.angle_alpha   90.00
_cell.angle_beta   90.00
_cell.angle_gamma   90.00
#
_symmetry.space_group_name_H-M   'P 1'
#
loop_
_entity.id
_entity.type
_entity.pdbx_description
1 polymer ?
#
loop_
_entity_poly.entity_id
_entity_poly.type
_entity_poly.pdbx_seq_one_letter_code
_entity_poly.pdbx_strand_id
1 'polypeptide(L)'
;MKINNVLKSLSWNSLLRAARKSSLRRSRTNWSLSALVAVDVLEPRSMLSGPTANVTAAVSGPNIVLSSDNTGNHSINVFRLNATTVEVDAVAGTVNGKSSVLLNISTVTGITVNLGNAYDTYNIYSKSGSPALNVGIGGITFQGAGGTGNDLRVHNDSANAMSIIGNVTVQGTTVGSWLTQSGSSSSYFGLYTNSTGSLTLQNNVSVALKATGTENISSEIYTGAAGNLSILGAVTQKQTLTTGVGENGIFSGGTGNLTIAYGIQQSQVGLAPGSSNFVSVGYAGSDFESYPTSASSGSVSIAHIGIAQSSNNTVFNQNLVTLVSGTTSSMTVYGTVTQTATTAALDLNGPIITDFPSDAANVISNDTGGALTIGGNVAQNSSGYFGNNLIELYAAGNIAIQGTVTQTNTSSSSANNFVGVSGNGTLSVSASLTQSATSAGGAFNLLSSQYSEAGKVSIVTTVTQNASTGLSFSALALEGFATQND
;
A
#
# COMPACT_ATOMS: atom_id res chain seq x y z
N MET A 1 -52.50 42.76 -33.26
CA MET A 1 -51.22 43.40 -32.90
C MET A 1 -50.15 42.82 -33.83
N LYS A 2 -49.29 43.68 -34.37
CA LYS A 2 -48.33 43.39 -35.45
C LYS A 2 -47.17 42.51 -34.96
N ILE A 3 -46.73 41.66 -35.89
CA ILE A 3 -45.50 40.87 -35.92
C ILE A 3 -44.27 41.77 -35.77
N ASN A 4 -43.23 41.30 -35.08
CA ASN A 4 -41.85 41.54 -35.48
C ASN A 4 -40.91 40.41 -35.05
N ASN A 5 -39.90 40.25 -35.90
CA ASN A 5 -39.09 39.09 -36.21
C ASN A 5 -37.63 39.50 -36.00
N VAL A 6 -36.79 38.66 -35.41
CA VAL A 6 -35.34 38.79 -35.49
C VAL A 6 -34.76 37.38 -35.58
N LEU A 7 -33.76 37.20 -36.46
CA LEU A 7 -33.05 35.96 -36.82
C LEU A 7 -33.77 35.15 -37.93
N LYS A 8 -33.85 35.62 -39.19
CA LYS A 8 -32.76 35.97 -40.11
C LYS A 8 -31.59 34.98 -40.13
N SER A 9 -31.64 34.15 -41.19
CA SER A 9 -30.56 33.65 -42.04
C SER A 9 -29.50 32.76 -41.41
N LEU A 10 -29.53 31.48 -41.79
CA LEU A 10 -28.47 30.82 -42.57
C LEU A 10 -29.08 29.58 -43.23
N SER A 11 -29.44 29.69 -44.51
CA SER A 11 -30.07 28.63 -45.30
C SER A 11 -29.05 27.82 -46.11
N TRP A 12 -29.28 26.51 -46.11
CA TRP A 12 -28.51 25.38 -46.63
C TRP A 12 -28.43 25.24 -48.18
N ASN A 13 -28.45 26.34 -48.95
CA ASN A 13 -28.67 26.28 -50.41
C ASN A 13 -27.50 26.70 -51.32
N SER A 14 -26.26 26.68 -50.83
CA SER A 14 -25.08 26.84 -51.71
C SER A 14 -24.16 25.64 -51.54
N LEU A 15 -24.23 24.67 -52.45
CA LEU A 15 -23.08 23.88 -52.95
C LEU A 15 -23.47 22.73 -53.92
N LEU A 16 -24.75 22.37 -54.04
CA LEU A 16 -25.17 21.33 -55.01
C LEU A 16 -25.57 21.88 -56.39
N ARG A 17 -24.70 22.69 -57.02
CA ARG A 17 -24.93 23.14 -58.40
C ARG A 17 -23.65 23.47 -59.18
N ALA A 18 -22.84 22.44 -59.45
CA ALA A 18 -21.81 22.53 -60.49
C ALA A 18 -21.59 21.16 -61.14
N ALA A 19 -22.58 20.72 -61.90
CA ALA A 19 -22.42 19.62 -62.84
C ALA A 19 -22.97 20.03 -64.20
N ARG A 20 -22.13 19.83 -65.23
CA ARG A 20 -22.45 19.69 -66.66
C ARG A 20 -22.70 20.97 -67.46
N LYS A 21 -21.68 21.36 -68.24
CA LYS A 21 -21.87 21.69 -69.67
C LYS A 21 -20.69 21.18 -70.50
N SER A 22 -21.05 20.30 -71.43
CA SER A 22 -20.27 19.80 -72.56
C SER A 22 -20.09 20.87 -73.64
N SER A 23 -18.91 20.94 -74.26
CA SER A 23 -18.84 21.17 -75.71
C SER A 23 -17.59 20.50 -76.29
N LEU A 24 -17.81 19.76 -77.37
CA LEU A 24 -16.79 19.13 -78.20
C LEU A 24 -16.00 20.19 -78.99
N ARG A 25 -14.69 19.96 -79.17
CA ARG A 25 -14.05 20.08 -80.49
C ARG A 25 -12.70 19.35 -80.54
N ARG A 26 -12.49 18.71 -81.69
CA ARG A 26 -11.44 17.75 -82.07
C ARG A 26 -10.01 18.32 -82.00
N SER A 27 -9.05 17.47 -81.67
CA SER A 27 -7.80 17.35 -82.44
C SER A 27 -7.29 15.91 -82.39
N ARG A 28 -7.03 15.35 -83.57
CA ARG A 28 -6.37 14.06 -83.77
C ARG A 28 -4.86 14.28 -83.64
N THR A 29 -4.16 13.40 -82.93
CA THR A 29 -2.79 13.02 -83.31
C THR A 29 -2.46 11.68 -82.65
N ASN A 30 -2.05 10.74 -83.51
CA ASN A 30 -1.48 9.45 -83.15
C ASN A 30 -0.33 9.63 -82.15
N TRP A 31 -0.12 8.68 -81.24
CA TRP A 31 1.18 8.03 -80.98
C TRP A 31 1.00 6.76 -80.13
N SER A 32 1.41 5.65 -80.75
CA SER A 32 2.06 4.45 -80.19
C SER A 32 1.81 4.01 -78.74
N LEU A 33 1.31 2.77 -78.64
CA LEU A 33 1.76 1.72 -77.73
C LEU A 33 2.98 2.08 -76.86
N SER A 34 2.74 2.21 -75.56
CA SER A 34 3.74 1.88 -74.54
C SER A 34 2.97 1.24 -73.39
N ALA A 35 3.14 -0.07 -73.28
CA ALA A 35 2.74 -0.83 -72.11
C ALA A 35 3.54 -0.30 -70.91
N LEU A 36 2.98 0.66 -70.19
CA LEU A 36 3.37 0.94 -68.82
C LEU A 36 2.85 -0.22 -67.98
N VAL A 37 3.69 -1.26 -67.87
CA VAL A 37 3.64 -2.12 -66.70
C VAL A 37 3.96 -1.22 -65.52
N ALA A 38 2.92 -0.66 -64.91
CA ALA A 38 3.01 -0.18 -63.55
C ALA A 38 3.30 -1.43 -62.72
N VAL A 39 4.57 -1.67 -62.43
CA VAL A 39 4.95 -2.40 -61.23
C VAL A 39 4.44 -1.51 -60.11
N ASP A 40 3.21 -1.78 -59.66
CA ASP A 40 2.77 -1.39 -58.34
C ASP A 40 3.76 -2.06 -57.38
N VAL A 41 4.82 -1.33 -57.05
CA VAL A 41 5.55 -1.59 -55.82
C VAL A 41 4.52 -1.32 -54.73
N LEU A 42 3.83 -2.39 -54.32
CA LEU A 42 3.21 -2.48 -53.02
C LEU A 42 4.36 -2.36 -52.02
N GLU A 43 4.87 -1.14 -51.82
CA GLU A 43 5.50 -0.81 -50.56
C GLU A 43 4.47 -1.21 -49.52
N PRO A 44 4.82 -2.07 -48.55
CA PRO A 44 3.96 -2.32 -47.43
C PRO A 44 3.63 -0.95 -46.87
N ARG A 45 2.40 -0.46 -47.12
CA ARG A 45 1.83 0.62 -46.33
C ARG A 45 1.70 -0.02 -44.96
N SER A 46 2.80 0.05 -44.20
CA SER A 46 2.79 0.04 -42.75
C SER A 46 1.67 1.00 -42.42
N MET A 47 0.50 0.45 -42.11
CA MET A 47 -0.62 1.27 -41.69
C MET A 47 -0.05 2.15 -40.60
N LEU A 48 -0.23 3.45 -40.74
CA LEU A 48 0.00 4.43 -39.70
C LEU A 48 -0.98 4.14 -38.55
N SER A 49 -0.88 2.98 -37.92
CA SER A 49 -1.13 2.90 -36.50
C SER A 49 -0.03 3.76 -35.89
N GLY A 50 -0.39 4.98 -35.47
CA GLY A 50 0.51 5.73 -34.59
C GLY A 50 0.99 4.81 -33.46
N PRO A 51 2.14 5.10 -32.84
CA PRO A 51 2.65 4.29 -31.73
C PRO A 51 1.60 4.31 -30.63
N THR A 52 0.77 3.27 -30.62
CA THR A 52 -0.22 3.03 -29.59
C THR A 52 0.50 2.16 -28.61
N ALA A 53 0.56 2.62 -27.36
CA ALA A 53 1.13 1.91 -26.23
C ALA A 53 0.72 0.43 -26.32
N ASN A 54 1.69 -0.47 -26.48
CA ASN A 54 1.43 -1.87 -26.72
C ASN A 54 2.17 -2.75 -25.70
N VAL A 55 1.42 -3.67 -25.10
CA VAL A 55 1.93 -4.73 -24.25
C VAL A 55 1.99 -6.02 -25.05
N THR A 56 3.16 -6.65 -25.08
CA THR A 56 3.27 -8.02 -25.62
C THR A 56 2.88 -9.02 -24.54
N ALA A 57 1.84 -9.81 -24.80
CA ALA A 57 1.43 -10.91 -23.92
C ALA A 57 1.78 -12.25 -24.59
N ALA A 58 2.57 -13.06 -23.89
CA ALA A 58 3.01 -14.36 -24.36
C ALA A 58 2.86 -15.44 -23.29
N VAL A 59 2.64 -16.68 -23.73
CA VAL A 59 2.73 -17.88 -22.90
C VAL A 59 4.10 -18.51 -23.12
N SER A 60 4.90 -18.59 -22.06
CA SER A 60 6.23 -19.22 -22.06
C SER A 60 6.18 -20.44 -21.16
N GLY A 61 5.92 -21.61 -21.76
CA GLY A 61 5.58 -22.82 -21.02
C GLY A 61 4.27 -22.61 -20.22
N PRO A 62 4.24 -22.90 -18.90
CA PRO A 62 3.09 -22.62 -18.06
C PRO A 62 3.07 -21.19 -17.45
N ASN A 63 3.97 -20.30 -17.88
CA ASN A 63 4.03 -18.92 -17.38
C ASN A 63 3.40 -17.93 -18.38
N ILE A 64 2.80 -16.87 -17.85
CA ILE A 64 2.37 -15.71 -18.62
C ILE A 64 3.44 -14.62 -18.50
N VAL A 65 3.88 -14.07 -19.62
CA VAL A 65 4.84 -12.95 -19.66
C VAL A 65 4.18 -11.77 -20.36
N LEU A 66 4.13 -10.63 -19.68
CA LEU A 66 3.67 -9.34 -20.21
C LEU A 66 4.87 -8.43 -20.34
N SER A 67 5.04 -7.74 -21.47
CA SER A 67 6.14 -6.80 -21.68
C SER A 67 5.64 -5.51 -22.32
N SER A 68 5.74 -4.40 -21.57
CA SER A 68 5.47 -3.05 -22.04
C SER A 68 6.51 -2.62 -23.09
N ASP A 69 6.09 -1.94 -24.14
CA ASP A 69 6.97 -1.49 -25.23
C ASP A 69 7.75 -0.19 -24.92
N ASN A 70 7.63 0.33 -23.69
CA ASN A 70 8.18 1.61 -23.23
C ASN A 70 7.55 2.85 -23.88
N THR A 71 6.41 2.74 -24.54
CA THR A 71 5.73 3.88 -25.16
C THR A 71 4.34 4.09 -24.59
N GLY A 72 4.03 5.33 -24.20
CA GLY A 72 2.71 5.71 -23.68
C GLY A 72 2.29 4.94 -22.42
N ASN A 73 1.11 5.27 -21.90
CA ASN A 73 0.61 4.66 -20.67
C ASN A 73 -0.14 3.36 -20.99
N HIS A 74 0.10 2.32 -20.19
CA HIS A 74 -0.60 1.04 -20.33
C HIS A 74 -1.57 0.83 -19.17
N SER A 75 -2.72 0.22 -19.44
CA SER A 75 -3.63 -0.25 -18.39
C SER A 75 -4.15 -1.62 -18.75
N ILE A 76 -3.64 -2.65 -18.08
CA ILE A 76 -3.83 -4.05 -18.41
C ILE A 76 -4.50 -4.79 -17.26
N ASN A 77 -5.52 -5.57 -17.58
CA ASN A 77 -6.21 -6.49 -16.70
C ASN A 77 -5.85 -7.92 -17.08
N VAL A 78 -5.53 -8.75 -16.10
CA VAL A 78 -5.28 -10.19 -16.27
C VAL A 78 -6.19 -10.96 -15.35
N PHE A 79 -7.11 -11.74 -15.94
CA PHE A 79 -8.06 -12.54 -15.18
C PHE A 79 -8.42 -13.84 -15.91
N ARG A 80 -8.88 -14.83 -15.16
CA ARG A 80 -9.30 -16.11 -15.70
C ARG A 80 -10.76 -16.04 -16.17
N LEU A 81 -11.01 -16.44 -17.42
CA LEU A 81 -12.35 -16.50 -17.99
C LEU A 81 -13.03 -17.85 -17.75
N ASN A 82 -12.25 -18.93 -17.83
CA ASN A 82 -12.70 -20.30 -17.63
C ASN A 82 -11.51 -21.19 -17.22
N ALA A 83 -11.74 -22.49 -17.03
CA ALA A 83 -10.70 -23.41 -16.56
C ALA A 83 -9.47 -23.52 -17.48
N THR A 84 -9.57 -23.15 -18.75
CA THR A 84 -8.51 -23.29 -19.76
C THR A 84 -8.08 -21.98 -20.39
N THR A 85 -8.68 -20.85 -20.03
CA THR A 85 -8.47 -19.57 -20.71
C THR A 85 -8.25 -18.44 -19.73
N VAL A 86 -7.15 -17.71 -19.92
CA VAL A 86 -6.87 -16.44 -19.27
C VAL A 86 -7.03 -15.31 -20.29
N GLU A 87 -7.69 -14.24 -19.91
CA GLU A 87 -7.81 -13.03 -20.71
C GLU A 87 -6.79 -11.99 -20.23
N VAL A 88 -6.13 -11.36 -21.20
CA VAL A 88 -5.30 -10.17 -21.01
C VAL A 88 -5.99 -9.03 -21.75
N ASP A 89 -6.66 -8.17 -21.00
CA ASP A 89 -7.54 -7.12 -21.49
C ASP A 89 -6.88 -5.74 -21.31
N ALA A 90 -6.85 -4.95 -22.39
CA ALA A 90 -6.30 -3.60 -22.41
C ALA A 90 -7.42 -2.58 -22.18
N VAL A 91 -7.42 -1.97 -21.00
CA VAL A 91 -8.27 -0.82 -20.69
C VAL A 91 -7.71 0.45 -21.36
N ALA A 92 -6.38 0.57 -21.43
CA ALA A 92 -5.67 1.59 -22.18
C ALA A 92 -4.46 0.99 -22.90
N GLY A 93 -4.23 1.42 -24.15
CA GLY A 93 -3.23 0.84 -25.04
C GLY A 93 -3.78 -0.36 -25.81
N THR A 94 -2.90 -1.28 -26.17
CA THR A 94 -3.22 -2.55 -26.84
C THR A 94 -2.40 -3.69 -26.25
N VAL A 95 -2.86 -4.92 -26.42
CA VAL A 95 -2.14 -6.17 -26.12
C VAL A 95 -1.97 -6.95 -27.41
N ASN A 96 -0.73 -7.20 -27.82
CA ASN A 96 -0.40 -7.79 -29.14
C ASN A 96 -1.17 -7.08 -30.30
N GLY A 97 -1.29 -5.75 -30.25
CA GLY A 97 -2.01 -4.94 -31.23
C GLY A 97 -3.54 -5.06 -31.18
N LYS A 98 -4.13 -5.64 -30.13
CA LYS A 98 -5.59 -5.81 -29.95
C LYS A 98 -6.05 -5.19 -28.63
N SER A 99 -7.36 -4.98 -28.46
CA SER A 99 -7.90 -4.55 -27.17
C SER A 99 -7.88 -5.66 -26.12
N SER A 100 -7.93 -6.93 -26.52
CA SER A 100 -7.88 -8.08 -25.61
C SER A 100 -7.26 -9.29 -26.32
N VAL A 101 -6.58 -10.15 -25.55
CA VAL A 101 -5.96 -11.40 -26.00
C VAL A 101 -6.37 -12.54 -25.07
N LEU A 102 -6.81 -13.64 -25.68
CA LEU A 102 -7.12 -14.89 -24.98
C LEU A 102 -5.92 -15.83 -25.02
N LEU A 103 -5.46 -16.25 -23.85
CA LEU A 103 -4.37 -17.21 -23.66
C LEU A 103 -4.96 -18.55 -23.26
N ASN A 104 -4.75 -19.58 -24.09
CA ASN A 104 -5.18 -20.95 -23.79
C ASN A 104 -4.17 -21.61 -22.84
N ILE A 105 -4.45 -21.52 -21.54
CA ILE A 105 -3.61 -22.02 -20.46
C ILE A 105 -4.47 -22.57 -19.32
N SER A 106 -4.38 -23.88 -19.10
CA SER A 106 -5.11 -24.57 -18.02
C SER A 106 -4.50 -24.30 -16.65
N THR A 107 -3.17 -24.28 -16.57
CA THR A 107 -2.43 -24.05 -15.33
C THR A 107 -1.48 -22.88 -15.51
N VAL A 108 -1.65 -21.82 -14.72
CA VAL A 108 -0.73 -20.70 -14.67
C VAL A 108 0.25 -20.97 -13.54
N THR A 109 1.50 -21.28 -13.85
CA THR A 109 2.53 -21.47 -12.81
C THR A 109 3.11 -20.17 -12.33
N GLY A 110 3.10 -19.12 -13.14
CA GLY A 110 3.63 -17.81 -12.79
C GLY A 110 3.21 -16.72 -13.77
N ILE A 111 3.26 -15.47 -13.32
CA ILE A 111 2.99 -14.28 -14.11
C ILE A 111 4.17 -13.32 -13.94
N THR A 112 4.81 -12.94 -15.03
CA THR A 112 5.89 -11.95 -15.05
C THR A 112 5.46 -10.75 -15.87
N VAL A 113 5.54 -9.56 -15.27
CA VAL A 113 5.26 -8.28 -15.90
C VAL A 113 6.57 -7.50 -16.01
N ASN A 114 7.04 -7.32 -17.24
CA ASN A 114 8.15 -6.44 -17.56
C ASN A 114 7.60 -5.03 -17.82
N LEU A 115 7.71 -4.18 -16.81
CA LEU A 115 7.30 -2.78 -16.80
C LEU A 115 8.19 -1.96 -17.72
N GLY A 116 7.56 -0.98 -18.39
CA GLY A 116 8.25 -0.06 -19.26
C GLY A 116 8.72 1.19 -18.52
N ASN A 117 9.10 2.21 -19.31
CA ASN A 117 9.53 3.51 -18.79
C ASN A 117 8.39 4.52 -18.60
N ALA A 118 7.16 4.16 -18.97
CA ALA A 118 5.99 5.03 -18.89
C ALA A 118 5.17 4.79 -17.61
N TYR A 119 3.99 5.39 -17.53
CA TYR A 119 3.05 5.06 -16.46
C TYR A 119 2.28 3.78 -16.81
N ASP A 120 2.50 2.73 -16.02
CA ASP A 120 1.90 1.43 -16.27
C ASP A 120 0.93 1.04 -15.15
N THR A 121 -0.26 0.57 -15.53
CA THR A 121 -1.25 -0.02 -14.63
C THR A 121 -1.44 -1.49 -14.95
N TYR A 122 -1.30 -2.35 -13.95
CA TYR A 122 -1.51 -3.79 -14.08
C TYR A 122 -2.37 -4.32 -12.95
N ASN A 123 -3.54 -4.86 -13.29
CA ASN A 123 -4.43 -5.54 -12.37
C ASN A 123 -4.40 -7.04 -12.65
N ILE A 124 -3.90 -7.84 -11.71
CA ILE A 124 -3.92 -9.30 -11.78
C ILE A 124 -4.92 -9.80 -10.74
N TYR A 125 -6.06 -10.31 -11.19
CA TYR A 125 -7.17 -10.56 -10.30
C TYR A 125 -8.07 -11.72 -10.69
N SER A 126 -8.85 -12.16 -9.71
CA SER A 126 -9.99 -13.04 -9.95
C SER A 126 -11.26 -12.21 -10.10
N LYS A 127 -11.80 -12.17 -11.32
CA LYS A 127 -13.07 -11.52 -11.65
C LYS A 127 -14.26 -12.39 -11.22
N SER A 128 -15.43 -11.80 -11.01
CA SER A 128 -16.64 -12.57 -10.71
C SER A 128 -17.00 -13.51 -11.88
N GLY A 129 -17.40 -14.75 -11.56
CA GLY A 129 -17.62 -15.83 -12.53
C GLY A 129 -16.46 -16.82 -12.57
N SER A 130 -16.76 -18.12 -12.47
CA SER A 130 -15.78 -19.20 -12.26
C SER A 130 -14.78 -19.42 -13.41
N PRO A 131 -13.58 -19.98 -13.14
CA PRO A 131 -12.89 -20.16 -11.85
C PRO A 131 -11.88 -19.02 -11.57
N ALA A 132 -11.49 -18.89 -10.30
CA ALA A 132 -10.47 -17.93 -9.86
C ALA A 132 -9.13 -18.09 -10.62
N LEU A 133 -8.38 -17.00 -10.75
CA LEU A 133 -7.03 -16.98 -11.30
C LEU A 133 -6.05 -17.50 -10.24
N ASN A 134 -5.91 -18.82 -10.16
CA ASN A 134 -4.88 -19.44 -9.32
C ASN A 134 -3.52 -19.43 -10.01
N VAL A 135 -2.48 -19.05 -9.27
CA VAL A 135 -1.10 -18.94 -9.74
C VAL A 135 -0.21 -19.91 -8.95
N GLY A 136 0.58 -20.71 -9.66
CA GLY A 136 1.45 -21.73 -9.08
C GLY A 136 2.74 -21.19 -8.47
N ILE A 137 3.76 -22.07 -8.41
CA ILE A 137 5.03 -21.86 -7.70
C ILE A 137 5.88 -20.69 -8.22
N GLY A 138 5.67 -20.27 -9.46
CA GLY A 138 6.36 -19.13 -10.07
C GLY A 138 5.89 -17.79 -9.53
N GLY A 139 4.69 -17.73 -8.94
CA GLY A 139 4.17 -16.52 -8.29
C GLY A 139 3.88 -15.39 -9.28
N ILE A 140 3.90 -14.15 -8.78
CA ILE A 140 3.66 -12.94 -9.55
C ILE A 140 4.85 -12.00 -9.37
N THR A 141 5.47 -11.59 -10.47
CA THR A 141 6.61 -10.67 -10.45
C THR A 141 6.33 -9.47 -11.34
N PHE A 142 6.35 -8.27 -10.75
CA PHE A 142 6.47 -7.00 -11.46
C PHE A 142 7.93 -6.56 -11.44
N GLN A 143 8.52 -6.38 -12.62
CA GLN A 143 9.93 -6.03 -12.75
C GLN A 143 10.17 -5.05 -13.90
N GLY A 144 11.17 -4.18 -13.78
CA GLY A 144 11.52 -3.26 -14.86
C GLY A 144 12.52 -2.20 -14.43
N ALA A 145 12.86 -1.29 -15.35
CA ALA A 145 13.69 -0.13 -15.01
C ALA A 145 12.94 0.85 -14.09
N GLY A 146 11.61 0.79 -14.13
CA GLY A 146 10.70 1.76 -13.51
C GLY A 146 10.54 2.99 -14.40
N GLY A 147 9.38 3.64 -14.28
CA GLY A 147 8.90 4.62 -15.24
C GLY A 147 8.48 5.91 -14.56
N THR A 148 7.51 6.62 -15.15
CA THR A 148 6.98 7.86 -14.57
C THR A 148 6.06 7.63 -13.36
N GLY A 149 5.63 6.40 -13.16
CA GLY A 149 4.81 5.92 -12.05
C GLY A 149 4.22 4.55 -12.39
N ASN A 150 3.67 3.83 -11.43
CA ASN A 150 3.10 2.50 -11.66
C ASN A 150 1.91 2.24 -10.73
N ASP A 151 0.83 1.61 -11.21
CA ASP A 151 -0.29 1.15 -10.39
C ASP A 151 -0.44 -0.37 -10.52
N LEU A 152 0.11 -1.09 -9.55
CA LEU A 152 0.27 -2.54 -9.58
C LEU A 152 -0.65 -3.18 -8.56
N ARG A 153 -1.60 -4.00 -9.00
CA ARG A 153 -2.59 -4.60 -8.11
C ARG A 153 -2.68 -6.10 -8.29
N VAL A 154 -2.68 -6.82 -7.17
CA VAL A 154 -3.01 -8.24 -7.10
C VAL A 154 -4.20 -8.40 -6.16
N HIS A 155 -5.34 -8.85 -6.66
CA HIS A 155 -6.53 -8.89 -5.81
C HIS A 155 -7.56 -9.94 -6.17
N ASN A 156 -8.46 -10.19 -5.22
CA ASN A 156 -9.64 -11.02 -5.44
C ASN A 156 -10.92 -10.20 -5.36
N ASP A 157 -11.58 -10.02 -6.50
CA ASP A 157 -12.88 -9.36 -6.63
C ASP A 157 -14.03 -10.37 -6.86
N SER A 158 -13.73 -11.66 -6.73
CA SER A 158 -14.68 -12.75 -6.93
C SER A 158 -15.13 -13.38 -5.61
N ALA A 159 -16.25 -14.09 -5.64
CA ALA A 159 -16.66 -14.94 -4.52
C ALA A 159 -15.82 -16.24 -4.41
N ASN A 160 -15.08 -16.59 -5.45
CA ASN A 160 -14.24 -17.78 -5.49
C ASN A 160 -12.89 -17.50 -4.83
N ALA A 161 -12.32 -18.46 -4.11
CA ALA A 161 -11.01 -18.28 -3.49
C ALA A 161 -9.90 -18.26 -4.56
N MET A 162 -9.01 -17.28 -4.45
CA MET A 162 -7.79 -17.14 -5.25
C MET A 162 -6.60 -17.64 -4.44
N SER A 163 -5.74 -18.45 -5.05
CA SER A 163 -4.50 -18.95 -4.43
C SER A 163 -3.29 -18.61 -5.28
N ILE A 164 -2.24 -18.12 -4.63
CA ILE A 164 -0.91 -17.89 -5.19
C ILE A 164 0.08 -18.74 -4.38
N ILE A 165 0.76 -19.69 -5.04
CA ILE A 165 1.70 -20.59 -4.36
C ILE A 165 3.10 -19.94 -4.26
N GLY A 166 3.54 -19.26 -5.31
CA GLY A 166 4.84 -18.57 -5.34
C GLY A 166 4.84 -17.22 -4.60
N ASN A 167 5.91 -16.45 -4.77
CA ASN A 167 6.04 -15.12 -4.18
C ASN A 167 5.22 -14.06 -4.96
N VAL A 168 4.89 -12.96 -4.31
CA VAL A 168 4.49 -11.71 -4.99
C VAL A 168 5.62 -10.70 -4.83
N THR A 169 6.22 -10.28 -5.94
CA THR A 169 7.44 -9.44 -5.92
C THR A 169 7.29 -8.20 -6.80
N VAL A 170 7.69 -7.04 -6.27
CA VAL A 170 7.91 -5.79 -7.04
C VAL A 170 9.37 -5.41 -6.92
N GLN A 171 10.08 -5.36 -8.05
CA GLN A 171 11.53 -5.16 -8.08
C GLN A 171 12.00 -4.44 -9.34
N GLY A 172 13.26 -4.02 -9.34
CA GLY A 172 13.92 -3.50 -10.54
C GLY A 172 14.26 -4.60 -11.55
N THR A 173 15.19 -4.32 -12.47
CA THR A 173 15.63 -5.28 -13.50
C THR A 173 16.42 -6.47 -12.93
N THR A 174 16.91 -6.36 -11.70
CA THR A 174 17.61 -7.44 -10.99
C THR A 174 16.82 -7.86 -9.76
N VAL A 175 16.92 -9.15 -9.41
CA VAL A 175 16.19 -9.72 -8.27
C VAL A 175 16.52 -8.95 -6.98
N GLY A 176 15.47 -8.46 -6.31
CA GLY A 176 15.60 -7.71 -5.06
C GLY A 176 16.10 -6.27 -5.19
N SER A 177 16.37 -5.79 -6.40
CA SER A 177 16.66 -4.37 -6.63
C SER A 177 15.41 -3.50 -6.58
N TRP A 178 15.62 -2.19 -6.41
CA TRP A 178 14.56 -1.19 -6.42
C TRP A 178 13.91 -1.03 -7.79
N LEU A 179 12.58 -1.06 -7.85
CA LEU A 179 11.83 -0.52 -8.97
C LEU A 179 11.90 1.02 -8.87
N THR A 180 12.69 1.64 -9.74
CA THR A 180 13.02 3.07 -9.65
C THR A 180 12.08 3.90 -10.50
N GLN A 181 11.27 4.72 -9.86
CA GLN A 181 10.35 5.65 -10.50
C GLN A 181 11.02 7.00 -10.66
N SER A 182 10.80 7.63 -11.81
CA SER A 182 11.28 8.97 -12.13
C SER A 182 10.13 9.75 -12.75
N GLY A 183 9.51 10.67 -12.00
CA GLY A 183 8.42 11.46 -12.55
C GLY A 183 7.74 12.35 -11.53
N SER A 184 6.47 12.64 -11.79
CA SER A 184 5.56 13.31 -10.86
C SER A 184 4.32 12.46 -10.56
N SER A 185 4.17 11.29 -11.20
CA SER A 185 3.02 10.42 -11.01
C SER A 185 3.29 9.45 -9.87
N SER A 186 2.31 9.33 -8.96
CA SER A 186 2.40 8.42 -7.84
C SER A 186 2.56 6.97 -8.29
N SER A 187 3.24 6.16 -7.48
CA SER A 187 3.26 4.72 -7.65
C SER A 187 2.54 4.02 -6.51
N TYR A 188 1.86 2.93 -6.85
CA TYR A 188 1.00 2.18 -5.98
C TYR A 188 1.26 0.69 -6.18
N PHE A 189 1.39 -0.04 -5.07
CA PHE A 189 1.24 -1.48 -5.05
C PHE A 189 0.12 -1.85 -4.09
N GLY A 190 -0.85 -2.64 -4.55
CA GLY A 190 -1.92 -3.19 -3.72
C GLY A 190 -1.98 -4.71 -3.77
N LEU A 191 -2.06 -5.36 -2.60
CA LEU A 191 -2.40 -6.78 -2.46
C LEU A 191 -3.64 -6.91 -1.57
N TYR A 192 -4.80 -7.24 -2.14
CA TYR A 192 -6.04 -7.16 -1.37
C TYR A 192 -7.15 -8.13 -1.79
N THR A 193 -8.23 -8.17 -1.00
CA THR A 193 -9.52 -8.76 -1.38
C THR A 193 -10.64 -7.77 -1.15
N ASN A 194 -11.48 -7.55 -2.16
CA ASN A 194 -12.63 -6.63 -2.11
C ASN A 194 -13.96 -7.37 -2.32
N SER A 195 -13.96 -8.69 -2.15
CA SER A 195 -15.16 -9.51 -2.31
C SER A 195 -15.30 -10.51 -1.17
N THR A 196 -16.21 -11.48 -1.28
CA THR A 196 -16.38 -12.56 -0.30
C THR A 196 -15.37 -13.69 -0.49
N GLY A 197 -14.74 -13.79 -1.66
CA GLY A 197 -13.68 -14.75 -1.93
C GLY A 197 -12.39 -14.39 -1.19
N SER A 198 -11.76 -15.40 -0.60
CA SER A 198 -10.48 -15.21 0.09
C SER A 198 -9.31 -15.21 -0.91
N LEU A 199 -8.22 -14.55 -0.55
CA LEU A 199 -6.93 -14.59 -1.26
C LEU A 199 -5.91 -15.24 -0.34
N THR A 200 -5.29 -16.34 -0.78
CA THR A 200 -4.21 -17.02 -0.04
C THR A 200 -2.92 -16.97 -0.83
N LEU A 201 -1.88 -16.43 -0.21
CA LEU A 201 -0.51 -16.45 -0.70
C LEU A 201 0.30 -17.41 0.18
N GLN A 202 0.88 -18.46 -0.39
CA GLN A 202 1.62 -19.47 0.39
C GLN A 202 3.05 -19.05 0.73
N ASN A 203 3.57 -18.01 0.08
CA ASN A 203 4.96 -17.60 0.19
C ASN A 203 5.06 -16.09 0.51
N ASN A 204 6.20 -15.47 0.21
CA ASN A 204 6.51 -14.12 0.64
C ASN A 204 5.91 -13.04 -0.26
N VAL A 205 5.67 -11.87 0.34
CA VAL A 205 5.49 -10.60 -0.37
C VAL A 205 6.77 -9.79 -0.24
N SER A 206 7.34 -9.33 -1.35
CA SER A 206 8.52 -8.46 -1.34
C SER A 206 8.34 -7.29 -2.30
N VAL A 207 8.17 -6.08 -1.76
CA VAL A 207 7.98 -4.85 -2.50
C VAL A 207 9.19 -3.95 -2.29
N ALA A 208 9.87 -3.54 -3.36
CA ALA A 208 10.97 -2.59 -3.32
C ALA A 208 10.72 -1.44 -4.30
N LEU A 209 10.25 -0.30 -3.78
CA LEU A 209 9.94 0.91 -4.56
C LEU A 209 10.93 2.03 -4.24
N LYS A 210 11.42 2.72 -5.27
CA LYS A 210 12.26 3.91 -5.11
C LYS A 210 11.69 5.06 -5.93
N ALA A 211 11.33 6.15 -5.27
CA ALA A 211 10.98 7.41 -5.89
C ALA A 211 12.21 8.31 -6.00
N THR A 212 12.40 8.92 -7.17
CA THR A 212 13.49 9.89 -7.39
C THR A 212 12.97 11.31 -7.61
N GLY A 213 11.68 11.50 -7.90
CA GLY A 213 11.03 12.79 -8.04
C GLY A 213 10.14 13.13 -6.85
N THR A 214 9.06 13.88 -7.11
CA THR A 214 8.06 14.35 -6.13
C THR A 214 6.86 13.42 -5.97
N GLU A 215 6.91 12.25 -6.60
CA GLU A 215 5.86 11.26 -6.57
C GLU A 215 5.63 10.69 -5.17
N ASN A 216 4.37 10.36 -4.88
CA ASN A 216 4.04 9.55 -3.72
C ASN A 216 4.23 8.07 -4.07
N ILE A 217 4.72 7.27 -3.13
CA ILE A 217 4.79 5.81 -3.30
C ILE A 217 4.01 5.12 -2.19
N SER A 218 3.02 4.32 -2.53
CA SER A 218 2.26 3.53 -1.57
C SER A 218 2.43 2.04 -1.84
N SER A 219 2.52 1.27 -0.76
CA SER A 219 2.42 -0.19 -0.77
C SER A 219 1.42 -0.61 0.29
N GLU A 220 0.31 -1.17 -0.15
CA GLU A 220 -0.81 -1.54 0.72
C GLU A 220 -1.14 -3.03 0.62
N ILE A 221 -1.36 -3.64 1.77
CA ILE A 221 -1.84 -5.02 1.88
C ILE A 221 -3.09 -5.01 2.76
N TYR A 222 -4.25 -5.32 2.19
CA TYR A 222 -5.49 -5.14 2.95
C TYR A 222 -6.67 -6.05 2.61
N THR A 223 -7.66 -6.08 3.49
CA THR A 223 -8.99 -6.63 3.21
C THR A 223 -10.00 -5.49 3.11
N GLY A 224 -10.64 -5.30 1.97
CA GLY A 224 -11.67 -4.28 1.76
C GLY A 224 -13.10 -4.80 1.97
N ALA A 225 -13.30 -6.12 2.02
CA ALA A 225 -14.60 -6.76 2.16
C ALA A 225 -14.55 -7.98 3.10
N ALA A 226 -15.49 -8.92 2.95
CA ALA A 226 -15.63 -10.09 3.83
C ALA A 226 -14.64 -11.23 3.55
N GLY A 227 -13.98 -11.23 2.38
CA GLY A 227 -12.96 -12.21 2.03
C GLY A 227 -11.73 -12.08 2.91
N ASN A 228 -11.14 -13.20 3.31
CA ASN A 228 -9.90 -13.20 4.08
C ASN A 228 -8.69 -13.02 3.16
N LEU A 229 -7.65 -12.35 3.64
CA LEU A 229 -6.32 -12.34 3.04
C LEU A 229 -5.37 -13.10 3.96
N SER A 230 -4.78 -14.19 3.46
CA SER A 230 -3.81 -14.99 4.21
C SER A 230 -2.48 -15.04 3.48
N ILE A 231 -1.42 -14.58 4.13
CA ILE A 231 -0.04 -14.62 3.67
C ILE A 231 0.70 -15.60 4.59
N LEU A 232 0.97 -16.79 4.09
CA LEU A 232 1.66 -17.83 4.83
C LEU A 232 3.18 -17.65 4.84
N GLY A 233 3.71 -16.64 4.15
CA GLY A 233 5.11 -16.23 4.22
C GLY A 233 5.31 -14.97 5.07
N ALA A 234 6.43 -14.29 4.83
CA ALA A 234 6.75 -12.99 5.39
C ALA A 234 6.37 -11.86 4.41
N VAL A 235 6.14 -10.67 4.96
CA VAL A 235 5.94 -9.45 4.18
C VAL A 235 7.16 -8.56 4.33
N THR A 236 7.74 -8.12 3.21
CA THR A 236 8.81 -7.12 3.17
C THR A 236 8.38 -5.97 2.27
N GLN A 237 8.25 -4.77 2.83
CA GLN A 237 8.00 -3.54 2.08
C GLN A 237 9.15 -2.58 2.30
N LYS A 238 9.83 -2.22 1.22
CA LYS A 238 10.95 -1.28 1.23
C LYS A 238 10.59 -0.12 0.33
N GLN A 239 10.81 1.08 0.84
CA GLN A 239 10.60 2.33 0.13
C GLN A 239 11.79 3.27 0.30
N THR A 240 12.21 3.93 -0.77
CA THR A 240 13.17 5.02 -0.73
C THR A 240 12.60 6.22 -1.47
N LEU A 241 12.65 7.42 -0.87
CA LEU A 241 12.12 8.66 -1.43
C LEU A 241 13.21 9.73 -1.43
N THR A 242 13.35 10.45 -2.55
CA THR A 242 14.06 11.73 -2.56
C THR A 242 13.14 12.84 -2.03
N THR A 243 11.93 12.93 -2.59
CA THR A 243 10.84 13.85 -2.19
C THR A 243 9.49 13.12 -2.33
N GLY A 244 8.39 13.72 -1.85
CA GLY A 244 7.05 13.09 -1.90
C GLY A 244 6.74 12.15 -0.72
N VAL A 245 5.49 11.76 -0.56
CA VAL A 245 5.05 10.96 0.61
C VAL A 245 5.15 9.48 0.29
N GLY A 246 5.75 8.70 1.19
CA GLY A 246 5.66 7.24 1.09
C GLY A 246 4.81 6.61 2.19
N GLU A 247 4.12 5.55 1.83
CA GLU A 247 3.21 4.83 2.72
C GLU A 247 3.41 3.33 2.58
N ASN A 248 3.66 2.64 3.70
CA ASN A 248 3.53 1.18 3.75
C ASN A 248 2.40 0.82 4.73
N GLY A 249 1.26 0.42 4.19
CA GLY A 249 0.06 0.08 4.94
C GLY A 249 -0.22 -1.42 4.94
N ILE A 250 -0.56 -1.97 6.10
CA ILE A 250 -1.08 -3.34 6.24
C ILE A 250 -2.33 -3.27 7.10
N PHE A 251 -3.51 -3.48 6.52
CA PHE A 251 -4.74 -3.24 7.29
C PHE A 251 -5.95 -4.09 6.91
N SER A 252 -6.91 -4.17 7.82
CA SER A 252 -8.21 -4.78 7.56
C SER A 252 -9.30 -3.72 7.57
N GLY A 253 -9.77 -3.27 6.40
CA GLY A 253 -10.85 -2.29 6.28
C GLY A 253 -12.26 -2.89 6.29
N GLY A 254 -12.40 -4.17 5.92
CA GLY A 254 -13.66 -4.90 5.86
C GLY A 254 -13.94 -5.82 7.07
N THR A 255 -14.86 -6.76 6.88
CA THR A 255 -15.14 -7.84 7.86
C THR A 255 -14.25 -9.06 7.68
N GLY A 256 -13.48 -9.13 6.60
CA GLY A 256 -12.52 -10.20 6.32
C GLY A 256 -11.25 -10.06 7.13
N ASN A 257 -10.63 -11.18 7.47
CA ASN A 257 -9.43 -11.21 8.29
C ASN A 257 -8.16 -11.15 7.45
N LEU A 258 -7.14 -10.46 7.96
CA LEU A 258 -5.78 -10.42 7.43
C LEU A 258 -4.85 -11.26 8.31
N THR A 259 -4.17 -12.25 7.74
CA THR A 259 -3.21 -13.11 8.45
C THR A 259 -1.85 -13.07 7.77
N ILE A 260 -0.77 -12.87 8.53
CA ILE A 260 0.63 -12.93 8.06
C ILE A 260 1.43 -13.86 8.97
N ALA A 261 1.93 -14.97 8.43
CA ALA A 261 2.45 -16.07 9.24
C ALA A 261 3.90 -15.89 9.76
N TYR A 262 4.76 -15.21 8.99
CA TYR A 262 6.20 -15.08 9.31
C TYR A 262 6.64 -13.63 9.53
N GLY A 263 5.71 -12.74 9.89
CA GLY A 263 6.02 -11.36 10.28
C GLY A 263 6.15 -10.37 9.11
N ILE A 264 6.42 -9.13 9.50
CA ILE A 264 6.43 -7.95 8.64
C ILE A 264 7.77 -7.21 8.81
N GLN A 265 8.39 -6.84 7.71
CA GLN A 265 9.51 -5.91 7.66
C GLN A 265 9.15 -4.73 6.76
N GLN A 266 8.94 -3.56 7.36
CA GLN A 266 8.70 -2.30 6.66
C GLN A 266 9.91 -1.39 6.83
N SER A 267 10.42 -0.84 5.72
CA SER A 267 11.55 0.08 5.74
C SER A 267 11.28 1.25 4.81
N GLN A 268 11.44 2.45 5.34
CA GLN A 268 11.28 3.68 4.57
C GLN A 268 12.46 4.61 4.81
N VAL A 269 13.07 5.09 3.73
CA VAL A 269 14.19 6.04 3.78
C VAL A 269 13.83 7.25 2.93
N GLY A 270 13.85 8.45 3.51
CA GLY A 270 13.55 9.67 2.76
C GLY A 270 13.21 10.86 3.64
N LEU A 271 13.33 12.08 3.10
CA LEU A 271 13.28 13.33 3.87
C LEU A 271 11.90 14.02 3.89
N ALA A 272 10.87 13.36 3.37
CA ALA A 272 9.60 14.02 3.11
C ALA A 272 8.62 13.92 4.30
N PRO A 273 8.07 15.03 4.79
CA PRO A 273 7.02 15.04 5.81
C PRO A 273 5.81 14.19 5.39
N GLY A 274 5.12 13.57 6.35
CA GLY A 274 3.89 12.80 6.12
C GLY A 274 4.09 11.33 5.73
N SER A 275 5.34 10.87 5.61
CA SER A 275 5.66 9.47 5.36
C SER A 275 5.29 8.57 6.53
N SER A 276 4.74 7.38 6.28
CA SER A 276 4.26 6.46 7.33
C SER A 276 4.45 4.98 7.02
N ASN A 277 4.70 4.20 8.08
CA ASN A 277 4.50 2.74 8.06
C ASN A 277 3.43 2.42 9.10
N PHE A 278 2.41 1.64 8.74
CA PHE A 278 1.39 1.25 9.70
C PHE A 278 0.88 -0.17 9.49
N VAL A 279 0.46 -0.75 10.60
CA VAL A 279 -0.31 -1.98 10.66
C VAL A 279 -1.58 -1.67 11.44
N SER A 280 -2.76 -1.79 10.82
CA SER A 280 -4.01 -1.38 11.47
C SER A 280 -5.18 -2.32 11.25
N VAL A 281 -6.15 -2.32 12.16
CA VAL A 281 -7.44 -2.99 11.96
C VAL A 281 -8.53 -1.93 12.00
N GLY A 282 -9.44 -2.03 11.04
CA GLY A 282 -10.62 -1.21 10.94
C GLY A 282 -10.34 0.20 10.44
N TYR A 283 -9.37 0.34 9.55
CA TYR A 283 -9.03 1.57 8.86
C TYR A 283 -9.51 1.47 7.40
N ALA A 284 -10.24 2.48 6.91
CA ALA A 284 -10.76 2.52 5.54
C ALA A 284 -10.46 3.84 4.80
N GLY A 285 -9.53 4.65 5.32
CA GLY A 285 -9.16 5.96 4.75
C GLY A 285 -7.72 5.97 4.25
N SER A 286 -7.35 6.99 3.48
CA SER A 286 -5.96 7.31 3.08
C SER A 286 -5.34 8.40 3.96
N ASP A 287 -6.15 9.05 4.81
CA ASP A 287 -5.72 10.12 5.70
C ASP A 287 -5.99 9.72 7.15
N PHE A 288 -4.98 9.84 8.00
CA PHE A 288 -5.01 9.55 9.44
C PHE A 288 -6.20 10.22 10.17
N GLU A 289 -6.83 11.23 9.57
CA GLU A 289 -7.94 12.01 10.12
C GLU A 289 -9.34 11.51 9.72
N SER A 290 -9.45 10.54 8.81
CA SER A 290 -10.76 10.04 8.34
C SER A 290 -11.14 8.73 9.04
N TYR A 291 -11.74 8.85 10.23
CA TYR A 291 -12.33 7.72 10.95
C TYR A 291 -13.40 7.02 10.08
N PRO A 292 -13.35 5.68 9.90
CA PRO A 292 -14.39 4.98 9.20
C PRO A 292 -15.73 5.14 9.93
N THR A 293 -16.76 5.56 9.19
CA THR A 293 -18.10 5.79 9.72
C THR A 293 -18.92 4.51 9.86
N SER A 294 -18.39 3.36 9.42
CA SER A 294 -19.02 2.04 9.55
C SER A 294 -18.13 1.08 10.34
N ALA A 295 -18.67 0.47 11.39
CA ALA A 295 -17.97 -0.52 12.19
C ALA A 295 -17.49 -1.69 11.30
N SER A 296 -16.18 -1.80 11.13
CA SER A 296 -15.56 -3.03 10.61
C SER A 296 -15.45 -4.05 11.75
N SER A 297 -15.49 -5.34 11.43
CA SER A 297 -15.33 -6.44 12.39
C SER A 297 -14.20 -7.39 12.02
N GLY A 298 -13.32 -6.98 11.10
CA GLY A 298 -12.19 -7.77 10.67
C GLY A 298 -11.12 -7.89 11.77
N SER A 299 -10.15 -8.76 11.55
CA SER A 299 -9.00 -8.92 12.45
C SER A 299 -7.68 -8.96 11.68
N VAL A 300 -6.60 -8.55 12.34
CA VAL A 300 -5.23 -8.73 11.84
C VAL A 300 -4.48 -9.67 12.78
N SER A 301 -3.94 -10.75 12.24
CA SER A 301 -3.10 -11.70 12.97
C SER A 301 -1.72 -11.80 12.34
N ILE A 302 -0.69 -11.52 13.14
CA ILE A 302 0.72 -11.60 12.73
C ILE A 302 1.41 -12.63 13.61
N ALA A 303 1.89 -13.71 13.00
CA ALA A 303 2.51 -14.81 13.73
C ALA A 303 4.05 -14.73 13.76
N HIS A 304 4.62 -15.52 14.67
CA HIS A 304 6.03 -15.85 14.87
C HIS A 304 7.04 -14.71 15.04
N ILE A 305 7.30 -13.91 14.00
CA ILE A 305 8.49 -13.04 13.96
C ILE A 305 8.16 -11.60 14.42
N GLY A 306 6.93 -11.16 14.23
CA GLY A 306 6.45 -9.84 14.67
C GLY A 306 6.56 -8.76 13.60
N ILE A 307 6.73 -7.51 14.01
CA ILE A 307 6.74 -6.33 13.13
C ILE A 307 8.07 -5.61 13.30
N ALA A 308 8.85 -5.47 12.23
CA ALA A 308 10.05 -4.65 12.20
C ALA A 308 9.80 -3.44 11.30
N GLN A 309 9.78 -2.26 11.88
CA GLN A 309 9.56 -1.00 11.18
C GLN A 309 10.80 -0.11 11.35
N SER A 310 11.38 0.31 10.24
CA SER A 310 12.50 1.27 10.25
C SER A 310 12.16 2.47 9.40
N SER A 311 12.28 3.67 9.95
CA SER A 311 12.14 4.89 9.18
C SER A 311 13.28 5.86 9.47
N ASN A 312 13.88 6.38 8.40
CA ASN A 312 14.91 7.42 8.49
C ASN A 312 14.39 8.66 7.77
N ASN A 313 13.56 9.43 8.50
CA ASN A 313 12.96 10.69 8.05
C ASN A 313 13.31 11.80 9.03
N THR A 314 13.50 13.01 8.54
CA THR A 314 13.93 14.17 9.32
C THR A 314 12.78 15.00 9.91
N VAL A 315 11.53 14.76 9.50
CA VAL A 315 10.42 15.67 9.87
C VAL A 315 9.25 14.98 10.60
N PHE A 316 8.92 13.73 10.26
CA PHE A 316 7.86 12.98 10.95
C PHE A 316 8.02 11.47 10.71
N ASN A 317 8.05 10.68 11.79
CA ASN A 317 8.16 9.23 11.73
C ASN A 317 7.17 8.60 12.70
N GLN A 318 6.00 8.23 12.20
CA GLN A 318 5.11 7.34 12.94
C GLN A 318 5.26 5.94 12.38
N ASN A 319 5.54 4.99 13.27
CA ASN A 319 5.21 3.62 12.99
C ASN A 319 4.12 3.18 13.96
N LEU A 320 2.98 2.80 13.38
CA LEU A 320 1.70 2.68 14.07
C LEU A 320 1.22 1.23 14.08
N VAL A 321 0.81 0.74 15.24
CA VAL A 321 0.11 -0.54 15.40
C VAL A 321 -1.21 -0.27 16.11
N THR A 322 -2.31 -0.12 15.36
CA THR A 322 -3.57 0.40 15.92
C THR A 322 -4.81 -0.42 15.56
N LEU A 323 -5.72 -0.55 16.52
CA LEU A 323 -7.08 -1.06 16.35
C LEU A 323 -8.07 0.12 16.36
N VAL A 324 -8.52 0.57 15.18
CA VAL A 324 -9.29 1.83 14.96
C VAL A 324 -10.82 1.62 14.84
N SER A 325 -11.35 0.42 14.62
CA SER A 325 -12.83 0.25 14.63
C SER A 325 -13.37 -1.15 14.99
N GLY A 326 -14.53 -1.15 15.66
CA GLY A 326 -15.42 -2.30 15.88
C GLY A 326 -15.39 -2.90 17.30
N THR A 327 -16.57 -3.17 17.88
CA THR A 327 -16.76 -3.79 19.21
C THR A 327 -16.33 -5.27 19.29
N THR A 328 -15.85 -5.85 18.17
CA THR A 328 -15.44 -7.27 18.07
C THR A 328 -14.13 -7.48 17.32
N SER A 329 -13.51 -6.43 16.80
CA SER A 329 -12.25 -6.52 16.08
C SER A 329 -11.12 -6.92 17.03
N SER A 330 -10.15 -7.68 16.53
CA SER A 330 -8.98 -8.05 17.32
C SER A 330 -7.70 -7.92 16.50
N MET A 331 -6.61 -7.59 17.18
CA MET A 331 -5.28 -7.64 16.60
C MET A 331 -4.40 -8.49 17.50
N THR A 332 -3.72 -9.47 16.90
CA THR A 332 -2.77 -10.31 17.63
C THR A 332 -1.42 -10.33 16.93
N VAL A 333 -0.36 -9.97 17.65
CA VAL A 333 1.03 -10.00 17.19
C VAL A 333 1.83 -10.94 18.08
N TYR A 334 2.09 -12.16 17.62
CA TYR A 334 2.79 -13.19 18.43
C TYR A 334 4.31 -13.00 18.52
N GLY A 335 4.89 -12.10 17.70
CA GLY A 335 6.33 -11.83 17.67
C GLY A 335 6.74 -10.48 18.26
N THR A 336 7.99 -10.09 18.01
CA THR A 336 8.54 -8.82 18.53
C THR A 336 8.15 -7.65 17.62
N VAL A 337 7.67 -6.55 18.21
CA VAL A 337 7.49 -5.27 17.52
C VAL A 337 8.76 -4.44 17.75
N THR A 338 9.59 -4.27 16.73
CA THR A 338 10.79 -3.41 16.78
C THR A 338 10.60 -2.20 15.89
N GLN A 339 10.75 -1.02 16.46
CA GLN A 339 10.78 0.24 15.73
C GLN A 339 12.17 0.86 15.84
N THR A 340 12.76 1.22 14.70
CA THR A 340 13.99 2.03 14.65
C THR A 340 13.70 3.31 13.89
N ALA A 341 13.70 4.44 14.60
CA ALA A 341 13.49 5.75 14.01
C ALA A 341 14.73 6.63 14.23
N THR A 342 15.34 7.07 13.15
CA THR A 342 16.43 8.05 13.16
C THR A 342 15.85 9.37 12.67
N THR A 343 15.64 10.34 13.56
CA THR A 343 15.35 11.73 13.15
C THR A 343 16.63 12.55 13.32
N ALA A 344 17.01 13.31 12.29
CA ALA A 344 17.97 14.39 12.46
C ALA A 344 17.26 15.55 13.19
N ALA A 345 17.99 16.22 14.07
CA ALA A 345 17.56 17.41 14.77
C ALA A 345 16.87 18.43 13.85
N LEU A 346 15.55 18.58 13.94
CA LEU A 346 14.85 19.70 13.32
C LEU A 346 14.55 20.72 14.42
N ASP A 347 15.31 21.82 14.41
CA ASP A 347 15.11 22.96 15.31
C ASP A 347 13.86 23.74 14.87
N LEU A 348 12.69 23.30 15.33
CA LEU A 348 11.40 23.92 15.03
C LEU A 348 11.12 25.07 16.00
N ASN A 349 11.67 26.26 15.72
CA ASN A 349 11.38 27.51 16.45
C ASN A 349 9.98 28.12 16.12
N GLY A 350 8.94 27.30 15.92
CA GLY A 350 7.58 27.74 15.62
C GLY A 350 6.53 27.15 16.57
N PRO A 351 5.45 27.88 16.91
CA PRO A 351 4.38 27.36 17.77
C PRO A 351 3.56 26.33 16.97
N ILE A 352 3.92 25.05 17.08
CA ILE A 352 3.10 23.95 16.56
C ILE A 352 2.15 23.52 17.69
N ILE A 353 0.87 23.82 17.50
CA ILE A 353 -0.24 23.24 18.25
C ILE A 353 -0.68 22.01 17.46
N THR A 354 -0.11 20.85 17.77
CA THR A 354 -0.67 19.53 17.41
C THR A 354 -0.53 18.65 18.64
N ASP A 355 -1.59 17.90 18.99
CA ASP A 355 -1.66 17.05 20.19
C ASP A 355 -0.61 15.92 20.22
N PHE A 356 0.15 15.74 19.14
CA PHE A 356 1.38 14.97 19.09
C PHE A 356 2.45 15.80 18.35
N PRO A 357 3.46 16.38 19.04
CA PRO A 357 4.56 17.05 18.36
C PRO A 357 5.35 16.06 17.50
N SER A 358 6.12 16.60 16.55
CA SER A 358 6.83 15.99 15.40
C SER A 358 7.84 14.86 15.70
N ASP A 359 7.48 13.91 16.54
CA ASP A 359 8.42 13.05 17.24
C ASP A 359 8.46 11.63 16.68
N ALA A 360 9.58 10.95 16.90
CA ALA A 360 9.65 9.51 16.67
C ALA A 360 8.78 8.82 17.74
N ALA A 361 7.55 8.48 17.37
CA ALA A 361 6.59 7.84 18.25
C ALA A 361 6.32 6.40 17.83
N ASN A 362 6.33 5.50 18.82
CA ASN A 362 5.71 4.20 18.74
C ASN A 362 4.32 4.35 19.31
N VAL A 363 3.28 4.28 18.48
CA VAL A 363 1.91 4.35 18.95
C VAL A 363 1.29 2.97 18.81
N ILE A 364 0.93 2.40 19.96
CA ILE A 364 0.14 1.17 20.06
C ILE A 364 -1.17 1.57 20.71
N SER A 365 -2.24 1.65 19.91
CA SER A 365 -3.54 2.11 20.40
C SER A 365 -4.71 1.17 20.10
N ASN A 366 -5.71 1.21 20.97
CA ASN A 366 -6.97 0.50 20.82
C ASN A 366 -8.13 1.45 21.14
N ASP A 367 -8.84 1.86 20.10
CA ASP A 367 -9.75 3.01 20.19
C ASP A 367 -11.22 2.61 20.21
N THR A 368 -11.54 1.32 20.01
CA THR A 368 -12.93 0.92 19.71
C THR A 368 -13.44 -0.36 20.36
N GLY A 369 -12.75 -0.84 21.40
CA GLY A 369 -13.31 -1.83 22.32
C GLY A 369 -13.15 -3.30 21.89
N GLY A 370 -11.99 -3.64 21.33
CA GLY A 370 -11.56 -5.01 21.04
C GLY A 370 -10.40 -5.48 21.93
N ALA A 371 -9.81 -6.63 21.61
CA ALA A 371 -8.59 -7.11 22.25
C ALA A 371 -7.37 -6.91 21.33
N LEU A 372 -6.35 -6.23 21.85
CA LEU A 372 -5.03 -6.12 21.25
C LEU A 372 -4.05 -6.94 22.08
N THR A 373 -3.48 -7.98 21.48
CA THR A 373 -2.49 -8.82 22.15
C THR A 373 -1.15 -8.77 21.44
N ILE A 374 -0.09 -8.43 22.18
CA ILE A 374 1.30 -8.52 21.73
C ILE A 374 1.95 -9.64 22.54
N GLY A 375 2.16 -10.78 21.91
CA GLY A 375 2.79 -11.96 22.52
C GLY A 375 4.30 -11.80 22.75
N GLY A 376 4.97 -10.97 21.94
CA GLY A 376 6.41 -10.73 22.04
C GLY A 376 6.80 -9.43 22.74
N ASN A 377 8.06 -9.02 22.55
CA ASN A 377 8.59 -7.78 23.07
C ASN A 377 8.13 -6.59 22.20
N VAL A 378 8.01 -5.41 22.81
CA VAL A 378 7.88 -4.13 22.10
C VAL A 378 9.19 -3.37 22.34
N ALA A 379 9.91 -3.00 21.28
CA ALA A 379 11.18 -2.31 21.39
C ALA A 379 11.20 -1.06 20.51
N GLN A 380 11.61 0.07 21.08
CA GLN A 380 11.91 1.30 20.35
C GLN A 380 13.38 1.66 20.50
N ASN A 381 14.04 1.91 19.37
CA ASN A 381 15.34 2.55 19.35
C ASN A 381 15.19 3.88 18.61
N SER A 382 15.41 4.99 19.31
CA SER A 382 15.40 6.32 18.71
C SER A 382 16.69 7.09 19.03
N SER A 383 17.10 7.94 18.10
CA SER A 383 18.24 8.86 18.29
C SER A 383 17.83 10.33 18.13
N GLY A 384 16.52 10.60 18.11
CA GLY A 384 15.90 11.89 17.79
C GLY A 384 15.53 12.72 19.02
N TYR A 385 15.35 14.04 18.86
CA TYR A 385 15.09 15.01 19.95
C TYR A 385 14.02 14.57 20.97
N PHE A 386 12.98 13.89 20.51
CA PHE A 386 11.97 13.31 21.37
C PHE A 386 11.71 11.87 20.92
N GLY A 387 11.78 10.95 21.88
CA GLY A 387 11.40 9.56 21.68
C GLY A 387 10.26 9.22 22.64
N ASN A 388 9.08 8.95 22.09
CA ASN A 388 7.93 8.54 22.89
C ASN A 388 7.52 7.10 22.48
N ASN A 389 7.40 6.19 23.46
CA ASN A 389 6.48 5.06 23.29
C ASN A 389 5.16 5.48 23.92
N LEU A 390 4.11 5.46 23.12
CA LEU A 390 2.74 5.66 23.56
C LEU A 390 2.00 4.34 23.38
N ILE A 391 1.70 3.68 24.50
CA ILE A 391 0.78 2.55 24.54
C ILE A 391 -0.49 3.06 25.22
N GLU A 392 -1.58 3.15 24.47
CA GLU A 392 -2.80 3.80 24.97
C GLU A 392 -4.08 3.05 24.60
N LEU A 393 -5.00 2.96 25.57
CA LEU A 393 -6.30 2.33 25.41
C LEU A 393 -7.41 3.37 25.59
N TYR A 394 -8.02 3.80 24.48
CA TYR A 394 -9.05 4.85 24.46
C TYR A 394 -10.48 4.35 24.71
N ALA A 395 -10.74 3.05 24.60
CA ALA A 395 -12.09 2.49 24.73
C ALA A 395 -12.18 1.24 25.65
N ALA A 396 -13.39 0.69 25.76
CA ALA A 396 -13.69 -0.53 26.51
C ALA A 396 -13.10 -1.77 25.81
N GLY A 397 -11.78 -1.95 25.86
CA GLY A 397 -11.05 -3.06 25.25
C GLY A 397 -10.00 -3.66 26.18
N ASN A 398 -9.20 -4.60 25.70
CA ASN A 398 -8.05 -5.10 26.46
C ASN A 398 -6.77 -4.95 25.65
N ILE A 399 -5.69 -4.46 26.26
CA ILE A 399 -4.34 -4.53 25.70
C ILE A 399 -3.53 -5.48 26.58
N ALA A 400 -3.03 -6.56 25.99
CA ALA A 400 -2.18 -7.53 26.68
C ALA A 400 -0.81 -7.60 25.99
N ILE A 401 0.24 -7.14 26.67
CA ILE A 401 1.62 -7.30 26.25
C ILE A 401 2.25 -8.41 27.12
N GLN A 402 2.52 -9.55 26.51
CA GLN A 402 3.06 -10.72 27.20
C GLN A 402 4.59 -10.64 27.33
N GLY A 403 5.26 -9.90 26.44
CA GLY A 403 6.70 -9.66 26.49
C GLY A 403 7.11 -8.38 27.22
N THR A 404 8.35 -7.98 27.00
CA THR A 404 8.95 -6.76 27.58
C THR A 404 8.72 -5.57 26.67
N VAL A 405 8.38 -4.42 27.24
CA VAL A 405 8.39 -3.13 26.55
C VAL A 405 9.72 -2.44 26.85
N THR A 406 10.55 -2.20 25.83
CA THR A 406 11.87 -1.54 25.95
C THR A 406 11.92 -0.27 25.12
N GLN A 407 12.43 0.80 25.70
CA GLN A 407 12.82 2.02 24.98
C GLN A 407 14.30 2.29 25.18
N THR A 408 15.01 2.52 24.09
CA THR A 408 16.37 3.07 24.10
C THR A 408 16.37 4.38 23.31
N ASN A 409 16.56 5.50 24.00
CA ASN A 409 16.73 6.80 23.36
C ASN A 409 18.16 7.32 23.59
N THR A 410 18.86 7.67 22.52
CA THR A 410 20.23 8.20 22.61
C THR A 410 20.31 9.73 22.49
N SER A 411 19.19 10.46 22.54
CA SER A 411 19.14 11.92 22.35
C SER A 411 19.05 12.75 23.64
N SER A 412 19.29 14.05 23.51
CA SER A 412 19.60 14.98 24.60
C SER A 412 18.42 15.68 25.28
N SER A 413 17.17 15.55 24.81
CA SER A 413 16.04 16.37 25.33
C SER A 413 15.06 15.61 26.20
N SER A 414 14.39 14.56 25.72
CA SER A 414 13.54 13.71 26.58
C SER A 414 13.18 12.36 25.96
N ALA A 415 13.06 11.34 26.82
CA ALA A 415 12.55 10.02 26.47
C ALA A 415 11.37 9.68 27.38
N ASN A 416 10.20 9.40 26.80
CA ASN A 416 9.00 9.07 27.54
C ASN A 416 8.46 7.70 27.12
N ASN A 417 8.12 6.88 28.11
CA ASN A 417 7.18 5.77 27.92
C ASN A 417 5.89 6.16 28.62
N PHE A 418 4.84 6.37 27.84
CA PHE A 418 3.49 6.49 28.34
C PHE A 418 2.76 5.17 28.12
N VAL A 419 2.22 4.65 29.20
CA VAL A 419 1.40 3.45 29.21
C VAL A 419 0.11 3.80 29.93
N GLY A 420 -0.96 3.99 29.16
CA GLY A 420 -2.19 4.57 29.67
C GLY A 420 -3.48 3.84 29.28
N VAL A 421 -4.47 3.94 30.17
CA VAL A 421 -5.86 3.51 29.91
C VAL A 421 -6.78 4.68 30.20
N SER A 422 -7.51 5.13 29.17
CA SER A 422 -8.53 6.16 29.26
C SER A 422 -9.96 5.62 29.17
N GLY A 423 -10.15 4.36 28.74
CA GLY A 423 -11.44 3.65 28.75
C GLY A 423 -11.65 2.64 29.89
N ASN A 424 -12.78 1.93 29.91
CA ASN A 424 -13.12 0.89 30.92
C ASN A 424 -12.41 -0.46 30.69
N GLY A 425 -11.24 -0.43 30.06
CA GLY A 425 -10.52 -1.61 29.60
C GLY A 425 -9.46 -2.14 30.56
N THR A 426 -8.87 -3.29 30.24
CA THR A 426 -7.70 -3.81 30.96
C THR A 426 -6.44 -3.69 30.14
N LEU A 427 -5.41 -3.06 30.69
CA LEU A 427 -4.05 -3.11 30.18
C LEU A 427 -3.21 -4.03 31.08
N SER A 428 -2.58 -5.04 30.47
CA SER A 428 -1.67 -5.95 31.17
C SER A 428 -0.31 -6.00 30.47
N VAL A 429 0.76 -5.77 31.24
CA VAL A 429 2.16 -5.99 30.83
C VAL A 429 2.75 -7.08 31.71
N SER A 430 3.01 -8.24 31.12
CA SER A 430 3.31 -9.46 31.88
C SER A 430 4.80 -9.63 32.23
N ALA A 431 5.73 -9.03 31.48
CA ALA A 431 7.17 -9.34 31.62
C ALA A 431 8.06 -8.22 32.17
N SER A 432 8.12 -7.02 31.57
CA SER A 432 8.76 -5.83 32.17
C SER A 432 8.52 -4.59 31.32
N LEU A 433 8.69 -3.41 31.92
CA LEU A 433 8.77 -2.12 31.24
C LEU A 433 10.16 -1.52 31.51
N THR A 434 10.99 -1.39 30.48
CA THR A 434 12.36 -0.90 30.58
C THR A 434 12.54 0.36 29.74
N GLN A 435 13.14 1.38 30.33
CA GLN A 435 13.55 2.61 29.65
C GLN A 435 15.04 2.86 29.88
N SER A 436 15.77 3.15 28.80
CA SER A 436 17.14 3.59 28.85
C SER A 436 17.31 4.86 28.01
N ALA A 437 17.79 5.93 28.63
CA ALA A 437 18.12 7.18 27.97
C ALA A 437 19.60 7.53 28.20
N THR A 438 20.39 7.66 27.13
CA THR A 438 21.85 7.89 27.25
C THR A 438 22.26 9.35 27.33
N SER A 439 21.34 10.31 27.13
CA SER A 439 21.69 11.75 27.18
C SER A 439 20.52 12.71 27.46
N ALA A 440 19.30 12.21 27.74
CA ALA A 440 18.09 13.04 27.78
C ALA A 440 18.05 14.04 28.95
N GLY A 441 17.58 15.28 28.71
CA GLY A 441 17.29 16.27 29.75
C GLY A 441 16.29 15.77 30.82
N GLY A 442 15.48 14.76 30.48
CA GLY A 442 14.76 13.92 31.42
C GLY A 442 14.33 12.58 30.81
N ALA A 443 14.23 11.55 31.64
CA ALA A 443 13.62 10.27 31.29
C ALA A 443 12.39 10.06 32.17
N PHE A 444 11.26 9.70 31.56
CA PHE A 444 9.99 9.49 32.26
C PHE A 444 9.35 8.16 31.85
N ASN A 445 9.05 7.32 32.85
CA ASN A 445 8.07 6.25 32.72
C ASN A 445 6.81 6.71 33.43
N LEU A 446 5.72 6.89 32.67
CA LEU A 446 4.41 7.22 33.21
C LEU A 446 3.46 6.05 32.95
N LEU A 447 3.00 5.44 34.04
CA LEU A 447 1.89 4.50 34.03
C LEU A 447 0.67 5.25 34.60
N SER A 448 -0.40 5.36 33.83
CA SER A 448 -1.56 6.16 34.23
C SER A 448 -2.89 5.52 33.84
N SER A 449 -3.81 5.37 34.79
CA SER A 449 -5.24 5.11 34.54
C SER A 449 -5.97 6.45 34.53
N GLN A 450 -5.75 7.24 33.48
CA GLN A 450 -5.93 8.69 33.59
C GLN A 450 -7.40 9.15 33.50
N TYR A 451 -8.35 8.30 33.05
CA TYR A 451 -9.72 8.77 32.74
C TYR A 451 -10.90 7.80 32.99
N SER A 452 -10.72 6.67 33.68
CA SER A 452 -11.81 5.71 33.93
C SER A 452 -11.83 5.19 35.37
N GLU A 453 -12.98 5.31 36.04
CA GLU A 453 -13.23 4.73 37.37
C GLU A 453 -13.22 3.18 37.39
N ALA A 454 -13.10 2.51 36.23
CA ALA A 454 -13.21 1.06 36.09
C ALA A 454 -12.05 0.38 35.33
N GLY A 455 -11.17 1.14 34.67
CA GLY A 455 -10.04 0.59 33.92
C GLY A 455 -8.95 0.01 34.83
N LYS A 456 -8.40 -1.16 34.48
CA LYS A 456 -7.35 -1.82 35.28
C LYS A 456 -6.02 -1.81 34.53
N VAL A 457 -4.98 -1.28 35.17
CA VAL A 457 -3.58 -1.43 34.73
C VAL A 457 -2.90 -2.47 35.61
N SER A 458 -2.29 -3.49 35.01
CA SER A 458 -1.51 -4.52 35.72
C SER A 458 -0.14 -4.68 35.09
N ILE A 459 0.91 -4.34 35.85
CA ILE A 459 2.30 -4.64 35.49
C ILE A 459 2.83 -5.62 36.53
N VAL A 460 3.24 -6.81 36.07
CA VAL A 460 3.42 -7.98 36.96
C VAL A 460 4.79 -8.01 37.64
N THR A 461 5.80 -7.33 37.10
CA THR A 461 7.20 -7.69 37.37
C THR A 461 8.11 -6.52 37.68
N THR A 462 8.48 -5.69 36.70
CA THR A 462 9.53 -4.68 36.92
C THR A 462 9.39 -3.49 35.98
N VAL A 463 9.50 -2.29 36.55
CA VAL A 463 9.71 -1.03 35.81
C VAL A 463 11.16 -0.61 36.05
N THR A 464 11.98 -0.54 35.00
CA THR A 464 13.40 -0.12 35.08
C THR A 464 13.60 1.16 34.28
N GLN A 465 14.31 2.13 34.88
CA GLN A 465 14.65 3.40 34.24
C GLN A 465 16.14 3.68 34.44
N ASN A 466 16.88 3.79 33.33
CA ASN A 466 18.29 4.16 33.33
C ASN A 466 18.46 5.48 32.56
N ALA A 467 18.88 6.54 33.24
CA ALA A 467 19.28 7.81 32.61
C ALA A 467 20.73 8.11 32.98
N SER A 468 21.62 8.28 32.00
CA SER A 468 23.04 8.59 32.28
C SER A 468 23.31 10.07 32.57
N THR A 469 22.37 10.97 32.23
CA THR A 469 22.37 12.41 32.56
C THR A 469 20.92 12.91 32.61
N GLY A 470 20.55 13.84 33.50
CA GLY A 470 19.20 14.46 33.55
C GLY A 470 18.35 14.09 34.77
N LEU A 471 17.17 14.71 34.93
CA LEU A 471 16.19 14.35 35.96
C LEU A 471 15.51 13.03 35.55
N SER A 472 15.67 11.99 36.39
CA SER A 472 14.92 10.74 36.25
C SER A 472 13.72 10.76 37.19
N PHE A 473 12.52 10.61 36.64
CA PHE A 473 11.30 10.46 37.44
C PHE A 473 10.52 9.26 36.94
N SER A 474 10.24 8.34 37.86
CA SER A 474 9.30 7.25 37.65
C SER A 474 8.08 7.52 38.53
N ALA A 475 6.96 7.87 37.91
CA ALA A 475 5.67 7.97 38.61
C ALA A 475 4.85 6.73 38.31
N LEU A 476 4.50 6.03 39.38
CA LEU A 476 3.37 5.13 39.38
C LEU A 476 2.15 5.94 39.82
N ALA A 477 1.46 6.57 38.87
CA ALA A 477 0.19 7.23 39.15
C ALA A 477 -0.92 6.18 39.14
N LEU A 478 -1.01 5.38 40.22
CA LEU A 478 -2.21 4.59 40.51
C LEU A 478 -3.29 5.53 41.05
N GLU A 479 -3.95 6.27 40.16
CA GLU A 479 -5.21 6.94 40.50
C GLU A 479 -6.34 5.95 40.27
N GLY A 480 -6.61 5.11 41.28
CA GLY A 480 -7.66 4.09 41.25
C GLY A 480 -7.43 3.04 42.33
N PHE A 481 -8.32 3.01 43.33
CA PHE A 481 -8.26 2.22 44.56
C PHE A 481 -7.58 0.85 44.47
N ALA A 482 -6.59 0.65 45.34
CA ALA A 482 -6.30 -0.68 45.87
C ALA A 482 -7.53 -1.17 46.64
N THR A 483 -8.34 -2.03 46.05
CA THR A 483 -9.08 -3.01 46.85
C THR A 483 -8.10 -4.10 47.26
N GLN A 484 -7.57 -3.95 48.47
CA GLN A 484 -6.95 -5.04 49.21
C GLN A 484 -8.05 -6.07 49.48
N ASN A 485 -8.05 -7.18 48.74
CA ASN A 485 -8.77 -8.38 49.16
C ASN A 485 -7.86 -9.09 50.16
N ASP A 486 -8.29 -9.15 51.42
CA ASP A 486 -7.72 -10.05 52.44
C ASP A 486 -7.97 -11.52 52.09
#